data_AF-A0A1Q8AKZ9-F1
#
_entry.id   AF-A0A1Q8AKZ9-F1
#
_cell.length_a   1.000
_cell.length_b   1.000
_cell.length_c   1.000
_cell.angle_alpha   90.00
_cell.angle_beta   90.00
_cell.angle_gamma   90.00
#
_symmetry.space_group_name_H-M   'P 1'
#
loop_
_entity.id
_entity.type
_entity.pdbx_description
1 polymer ?
#
loop_
_entity_poly.entity_id
_entity_poly.type
_entity_poly.pdbx_seq_one_letter_code
_entity_poly.pdbx_strand_id
1 'polypeptide(L)'
;MGYLGLMGPRARTLKMLQELQEAGLKTSEDLLRKIHNPVGLDIGAENPEQIALSILAEIQAVIAGRPGGLLREKKGPIHAPTH
;
A
#
# COMPACT_ATOMS: atom_id res chain seq x y z
N MET A 1 -7.01 2.45 13.42
CA MET A 1 -6.51 1.82 12.18
C MET A 1 -5.43 2.72 11.62
N GLY A 2 -4.29 2.18 11.22
CA GLY A 2 -3.17 2.95 10.68
C GLY A 2 -2.74 2.37 9.34
N TYR A 3 -2.44 3.24 8.38
CA TYR A 3 -1.79 2.91 7.13
C TYR A 3 -0.32 3.31 7.25
N LEU A 4 0.60 2.41 6.89
CA LEU A 4 2.04 2.66 6.92
C LEU A 4 2.61 2.50 5.51
N GLY A 5 2.73 3.62 4.80
CA GLY A 5 3.37 3.69 3.50
C GLY A 5 4.85 4.04 3.63
N LEU A 6 5.72 3.31 2.92
CA LEU A 6 7.14 3.63 2.81
C LEU A 6 7.45 4.01 1.36
N MET A 7 8.05 5.19 1.19
CA MET A 7 8.50 5.66 -0.11
C MET A 7 9.91 5.15 -0.42
N GLY A 8 10.10 4.70 -1.66
CA GLY A 8 11.39 4.26 -2.18
C GLY A 8 11.45 2.77 -2.54
N PRO A 9 12.60 2.33 -3.10
CA PRO A 9 12.74 1.00 -3.66
C PRO A 9 12.55 -0.11 -2.62
N ARG A 10 11.92 -1.21 -3.04
CA ARG A 10 11.69 -2.39 -2.20
C ARG A 10 12.95 -2.92 -1.53
N ALA A 11 14.07 -2.92 -2.24
CA ALA A 11 15.36 -3.39 -1.71
C ALA A 11 15.81 -2.60 -0.47
N ARG A 12 15.59 -1.28 -0.45
CA ARG A 12 15.97 -0.43 0.70
C ARG A 12 15.13 -0.78 1.93
N THR A 13 13.83 -0.99 1.75
CA THR A 13 12.92 -1.36 2.83
C THR A 13 13.26 -2.73 3.40
N LEU A 14 13.57 -3.71 2.55
CA LEU A 14 13.98 -5.05 3.00
C LEU A 14 15.27 -5.01 3.83
N LYS A 15 16.27 -4.22 3.40
CA LYS A 15 17.50 -4.01 4.16
C LYS A 15 17.23 -3.40 5.54
N MET A 16 16.41 -2.36 5.61
CA MET A 16 16.02 -1.73 6.87
C MET A 16 15.30 -2.72 7.80
N LEU A 17 14.38 -3.53 7.28
CA LEU A 17 13.67 -4.54 8.06
C LEU A 17 14.62 -5.62 8.61
N GLN A 18 15.61 -6.02 7.82
CA GLN A 18 16.65 -6.95 8.25
C GLN A 18 17.50 -6.35 9.38
N GLU A 19 17.96 -5.10 9.24
CA GLU A 19 18.74 -4.40 10.26
C GLU A 19 17.95 -4.26 11.59
N LEU A 20 16.64 -3.99 11.52
CA LEU A 20 15.77 -3.94 12.70
C LEU A 20 15.66 -5.32 13.38
N GLN A 21 15.53 -6.38 12.59
CA GLN A 21 15.48 -7.75 13.11
C GLN A 21 16.79 -8.15 13.79
N GLU A 22 17.93 -7.80 13.20
CA GLU A 22 19.28 -8.01 13.76
C GLU A 22 19.48 -7.23 15.07
N ALA A 23 18.88 -6.05 15.20
CA ALA A 23 18.87 -5.26 16.42
C ALA A 23 17.92 -5.79 17.52
N GLY A 24 17.27 -6.95 17.30
CA GLY A 24 16.39 -7.59 18.27
C GLY A 24 14.95 -7.04 18.28
N LEU A 25 14.59 -6.16 17.34
CA LEU A 25 13.21 -5.70 17.19
C LEU A 25 12.42 -6.78 16.44
N LYS A 26 11.49 -7.41 17.16
CA LYS A 26 10.53 -8.34 16.55
C LYS A 26 9.53 -7.54 15.72
N THR A 27 9.66 -7.60 14.40
CA THR A 27 8.60 -7.18 13.48
C THR A 27 7.53 -8.27 13.48
N SER A 28 6.33 -7.95 13.98
CA SER A 28 5.21 -8.89 13.88
C SER A 28 4.83 -9.09 12.41
N GLU A 29 4.39 -10.29 12.02
CA GLU A 29 3.85 -10.52 10.68
C GLU A 29 2.71 -9.54 10.36
N ASP A 30 1.92 -9.18 11.35
CA ASP A 30 0.82 -8.23 11.23
C ASP A 30 1.31 -6.82 10.85
N LEU A 31 2.44 -6.37 11.44
CA LEU A 31 3.09 -5.12 11.06
C LEU A 31 3.64 -5.19 9.62
N LEU A 32 4.30 -6.30 9.26
CA LEU A 32 4.85 -6.48 7.92
C LEU A 32 3.76 -6.47 6.85
N ARG A 33 2.58 -7.06 7.13
CA ARG A 33 1.41 -7.03 6.24
C ARG A 33 0.79 -5.64 6.07
N LYS A 34 1.04 -4.72 7.00
CA LYS A 34 0.55 -3.33 6.97
C LYS A 34 1.53 -2.35 6.31
N ILE A 35 2.72 -2.81 5.93
CA ILE A 35 3.71 -1.99 5.22
C ILE A 35 3.39 -2.00 3.72
N HIS A 36 3.08 -0.80 3.19
CA HIS A 36 2.90 -0.57 1.76
C HIS A 36 4.21 -0.03 1.17
N ASN A 37 4.93 -0.86 0.41
CA ASN A 37 6.20 -0.47 -0.20
C ASN A 37 6.50 -1.17 -1.54
N PRO A 38 6.81 -0.41 -2.60
CA PRO A 38 6.69 1.05 -2.72
C PRO A 38 5.25 1.51 -2.49
N VAL A 39 5.10 2.69 -1.90
CA VAL A 39 3.80 3.28 -1.61
C VAL A 39 3.13 3.78 -2.89
N GLY A 40 1.80 3.61 -2.99
CA GLY A 40 0.98 4.07 -4.11
C GLY A 40 0.60 2.99 -5.12
N LEU A 41 -0.50 3.22 -5.83
CA LEU A 41 -0.94 2.35 -6.94
C LEU A 41 -0.03 2.50 -8.16
N ASP A 42 0.17 1.41 -8.90
CA ASP A 42 0.88 1.45 -10.18
C ASP A 42 0.00 2.10 -11.26
N ILE A 43 0.15 3.42 -11.41
CA ILE A 43 -0.55 4.23 -12.40
C ILE A 43 0.41 4.88 -13.41
N GLY A 44 1.68 4.45 -13.45
CA GLY A 44 2.72 5.09 -14.26
C GLY A 44 3.08 6.51 -13.80
N ALA A 45 3.12 6.73 -12.47
CA ALA A 45 3.43 8.04 -11.91
C ALA A 45 4.93 8.39 -12.02
N GLU A 46 5.24 9.55 -12.60
CA GLU A 46 6.61 10.05 -12.78
C GLU A 46 6.87 11.36 -12.05
N ASN A 47 5.88 12.27 -12.01
CA ASN A 47 6.00 13.56 -11.36
C ASN A 47 5.38 13.58 -9.94
N PRO A 48 5.70 14.58 -9.10
CA PRO A 48 5.21 14.64 -7.72
C PRO A 48 3.69 14.59 -7.59
N GLU A 49 2.95 15.23 -8.49
CA GLU A 49 1.49 15.28 -8.48
C GLU A 49 0.89 13.90 -8.78
N GLN A 50 1.46 13.17 -9.74
CA GLN A 50 1.06 11.80 -10.07
C GLN A 50 1.41 10.84 -8.93
N ILE A 51 2.58 11.02 -8.29
CA ILE A 51 2.99 10.21 -7.13
C ILE A 51 2.03 10.48 -5.95
N ALA A 52 1.68 11.74 -5.69
CA ALA A 52 0.71 12.07 -4.66
C ALA A 52 -0.66 11.42 -4.95
N LEU A 53 -1.12 11.49 -6.21
CA LEU A 53 -2.36 10.85 -6.62
C LEU A 53 -2.33 9.33 -6.42
N SER A 54 -1.23 8.67 -6.79
CA SER A 54 -1.09 7.22 -6.63
C SER A 54 -1.15 6.78 -5.17
N ILE A 55 -0.53 7.55 -4.26
CA ILE A 55 -0.54 7.33 -2.82
C ILE A 55 -1.94 7.53 -2.24
N LEU A 56 -2.61 8.64 -2.58
CA LEU A 56 -3.97 8.92 -2.11
C LEU A 56 -4.95 7.84 -2.58
N ALA A 57 -4.80 7.38 -3.82
CA ALA A 57 -5.61 6.30 -4.36
C ALA A 57 -5.39 4.97 -3.64
N GLU A 58 -4.14 4.61 -3.31
CA GLU A 58 -3.82 3.42 -2.51
C GLU A 58 -4.44 3.52 -1.11
N ILE A 59 -4.24 4.64 -0.42
CA ILE A 59 -4.80 4.87 0.93
C ILE A 59 -6.32 4.69 0.90
N GLN A 60 -7.01 5.29 -0.06
CA GLN A 60 -8.46 5.16 -0.19
C GLN A 60 -8.89 3.72 -0.49
N ALA A 61 -8.14 2.99 -1.31
CA ALA A 61 -8.40 1.58 -1.61
C ALA A 61 -8.28 0.73 -0.34
N VAL A 62 -7.21 0.90 0.44
CA VAL A 62 -6.98 0.21 1.71
C VAL A 62 -8.10 0.50 2.72
N ILE A 63 -8.48 1.77 2.89
CA ILE A 63 -9.59 2.16 3.78
C ILE A 63 -10.91 1.50 3.36
N ALA A 64 -11.15 1.37 2.05
CA ALA A 64 -12.34 0.74 1.50
C ALA A 64 -12.27 -0.80 1.49
N GLY A 65 -11.17 -1.42 1.94
CA GLY A 65 -10.95 -2.86 1.86
C GLY A 65 -10.87 -3.37 0.42
N ARG A 66 -10.33 -2.55 -0.49
CA ARG A 66 -10.24 -2.85 -1.93
C ARG A 66 -8.77 -2.92 -2.36
N PRO A 67 -8.45 -3.77 -3.34
CA PRO A 67 -7.09 -3.86 -3.88
C PRO A 67 -6.72 -2.68 -4.79
N GLY A 68 -7.68 -1.86 -5.21
CA GLY A 68 -7.49 -0.90 -6.31
C GLY A 68 -7.69 -1.56 -7.68
N GLY A 69 -7.08 -0.99 -8.73
CA GLY A 69 -7.13 -1.52 -10.10
C GLY A 69 -8.30 -1.02 -10.97
N LEU A 70 -8.44 -1.62 -12.16
CA LEU A 70 -9.43 -1.18 -13.15
C LEU A 70 -10.84 -1.61 -12.76
N LEU A 71 -11.76 -0.65 -12.59
CA LEU A 71 -13.14 -0.94 -12.17
C LEU A 71 -13.88 -1.88 -13.12
N ARG A 72 -13.58 -1.83 -14.44
CA ARG A 72 -14.19 -2.72 -15.45
C ARG A 72 -13.88 -4.21 -15.25
N GLU A 73 -12.82 -4.53 -14.50
CA GLU A 73 -12.41 -5.91 -14.20
C GLU A 73 -13.13 -6.45 -12.95
N LYS A 74 -13.80 -5.57 -12.19
CA LYS A 74 -14.59 -5.97 -11.03
C LYS A 74 -15.78 -6.81 -11.49
N LYS A 75 -15.87 -8.04 -10.97
CA LYS A 75 -17.06 -8.88 -11.13
C LYS A 75 -18.12 -8.46 -10.12
N GLY A 76 -19.36 -8.29 -10.58
CA GLY A 76 -20.50 -7.92 -9.74
C GLY A 76 -20.71 -6.40 -9.59
N PRO A 77 -21.60 -5.98 -8.68
CA PRO A 77 -22.00 -4.58 -8.58
C PRO A 77 -20.85 -3.67 -8.11
N ILE A 78 -20.86 -2.41 -8.59
CA ILE A 78 -19.83 -1.41 -8.26
C ILE A 78 -19.88 -1.08 -6.77
N HIS A 79 -21.07 -0.91 -6.21
CA HIS A 79 -21.29 -0.71 -4.80
C HIS A 79 -21.67 -2.03 -4.13
N ALA A 80 -21.27 -2.22 -2.87
CA ALA A 80 -21.87 -3.28 -2.08
C ALA A 80 -23.38 -2.99 -2.00
N PRO A 81 -24.26 -3.99 -2.14
CA PRO A 81 -25.68 -3.77 -1.93
C PRO A 81 -25.86 -3.16 -0.54
N THR A 82 -26.49 -1.99 -0.50
CA THR A 82 -26.84 -1.31 0.74
C THR A 82 -27.81 -2.22 1.50
N HIS A 83 -27.41 -2.68 2.69
CA HIS A 83 -28.31 -3.28 3.67
C HIS A 83 -28.90 -2.18 4.55
#